data_AF-A0A7V9DU32-F1
#
_entry.id   AF-A0A7V9DU32-F1
#
_cell.length_a   1.000
_cell.length_b   1.000
_cell.length_c   1.000
_cell.angle_alpha   90.00
_cell.angle_beta   90.00
_cell.angle_gamma   90.00
#
_symmetry.space_group_name_H-M   'P 1'
#
loop_
_entity.id
_entity.type
_entity.pdbx_description
1 polymer ?
#
loop_
_entity_poly.entity_id
_entity_poly.type
_entity_poly.pdbx_seq_one_letter_code
_entity_poly.pdbx_strand_id
1 'polypeptide(L)'
;MSYRWRRHRRLLLWVAATVVGALLLGLHWMGSDYANTSLQTAGAEPVQLIEADPASPVAAAWESATGPADAHPVEDFTVVVGERHGVRGIDPETGLERWHYLRSSALLCDWTAVDGVVVAVFRTDAGCDEALALDAGTGKRVWYRNVNLSADVSMSSTNQLTVAATDSGVAVFGTTDNGLRWRYRPPEDCSISDTLPGDVGVAVTLDCTSSARLLLLDGFTGEERWTGTLPAGAAQILTADGVVGVLALDLSGSLRIFDRDGVELVSLREQSIAADTRSEPAAQLIGDQLAVFTGSTLFAVNVQTDGIEWVVPALHRPTLLGPGLLVYDGTDFVQHDLTTGAELRRISVEGSPPPIGGRLDRVGAAIVVSSPDGVAVYR
;
A
#
# COMPACT_ATOMS: atom_id res chain seq x y z
N MET A 1 -7.49 47.61 60.70
CA MET A 1 -6.54 46.62 60.12
C MET A 1 -7.17 45.48 59.33
N SER A 2 -8.48 45.20 59.43
CA SER A 2 -9.14 44.05 58.78
C SER A 2 -9.44 44.16 57.28
N TYR A 3 -9.48 45.38 56.71
CA TYR A 3 -9.83 45.61 55.30
C TYR A 3 -8.68 45.30 54.32
N ARG A 4 -7.44 45.71 54.62
CA ARG A 4 -6.24 45.41 53.81
C ARG A 4 -5.99 43.91 53.70
N TRP A 5 -6.22 43.17 54.78
CA TRP A 5 -6.00 41.72 54.84
C TRP A 5 -6.99 40.93 53.98
N ARG A 6 -8.26 41.38 53.91
CA ARG A 6 -9.27 40.80 52.99
C ARG A 6 -8.95 41.09 51.52
N ARG A 7 -8.41 42.26 51.20
CA ARG A 7 -8.02 42.63 49.82
C ARG A 7 -6.81 41.83 49.34
N HIS A 8 -5.80 41.61 50.19
CA HIS A 8 -4.64 40.76 49.86
C HIS A 8 -5.04 39.29 49.67
N ARG A 9 -5.91 38.75 50.52
CA ARG A 9 -6.45 37.39 50.35
C ARG A 9 -7.22 37.22 49.04
N ARG A 10 -8.07 38.19 48.67
CA ARG A 10 -8.79 38.18 47.39
C ARG A 10 -7.83 38.21 46.20
N LEU A 11 -6.79 39.05 46.27
CA LEU A 11 -5.79 39.15 45.20
C LEU A 11 -4.98 37.86 45.06
N LEU A 12 -4.55 37.25 46.16
CA LEU A 12 -3.88 35.93 46.14
C LEU A 12 -4.78 34.82 45.58
N LEU A 13 -6.08 34.81 45.93
CA LEU A 13 -7.05 33.87 45.37
C LEU A 13 -7.22 34.04 43.86
N TRP A 14 -7.30 35.28 43.36
CA TRP A 14 -7.37 35.55 41.93
C TRP A 14 -6.10 35.11 41.20
N VAL A 15 -4.92 35.43 41.74
CA VAL A 15 -3.64 34.99 41.17
C VAL A 15 -3.56 33.46 41.14
N ALA A 16 -3.92 32.78 42.23
CA ALA A 16 -3.93 31.32 42.28
C ALA A 16 -4.92 30.73 41.26
N ALA A 17 -6.13 31.28 41.15
CA ALA A 17 -7.12 30.84 40.16
C ALA A 17 -6.63 31.05 38.72
N THR A 18 -5.97 32.17 38.42
CA THR A 18 -5.36 32.42 37.10
C THR A 18 -4.23 31.45 36.81
N VAL A 19 -3.35 31.17 37.77
CA VAL A 19 -2.26 30.19 37.60
C VAL A 19 -2.83 28.79 37.36
N VAL A 20 -3.82 28.36 38.14
CA VAL A 20 -4.49 27.06 37.93
C VAL A 20 -5.18 27.01 36.58
N GLY A 21 -5.89 28.07 36.17
CA GLY A 21 -6.52 28.15 34.86
C GLY A 21 -5.51 28.05 33.72
N ALA A 22 -4.37 28.76 33.82
CA ALA A 22 -3.29 28.68 32.85
C ALA A 22 -2.66 27.28 32.79
N LEU A 23 -2.48 26.61 33.93
CA LEU A 23 -1.97 25.24 33.98
C LEU A 23 -2.95 24.25 33.31
N LEU A 24 -4.25 24.36 33.59
CA LEU A 24 -5.26 23.51 32.97
C LEU A 24 -5.34 23.73 31.45
N LEU A 25 -5.29 24.97 30.99
CA LEU A 25 -5.22 25.30 29.56
C LEU A 25 -3.94 24.76 28.91
N GLY A 26 -2.80 24.89 29.59
CA GLY A 26 -1.52 24.35 29.12
C GLY A 26 -1.55 22.82 28.98
N LEU A 27 -2.08 22.11 29.97
CA LEU A 27 -2.26 20.64 29.92
C LEU A 27 -3.23 20.23 28.80
N HIS A 28 -4.34 20.96 28.64
CA HIS A 28 -5.29 20.69 27.57
C HIS A 28 -4.67 20.92 26.19
N TRP A 29 -3.88 21.99 26.03
CA TRP A 29 -3.14 22.24 24.78
C TRP A 29 -2.12 21.14 24.51
N MET A 30 -1.32 20.74 25.50
CA MET A 30 -0.34 19.65 25.37
C MET A 30 -1.00 18.30 25.00
N GLY A 31 -2.23 18.06 25.44
CA GLY A 31 -3.01 16.87 25.07
C GLY A 31 -3.81 17.00 23.78
N SER A 32 -3.79 18.15 23.11
CA SER A 32 -4.58 18.37 21.89
C SER A 32 -3.93 17.74 20.66
N ASP A 33 -4.73 17.32 19.68
CA ASP A 33 -4.22 16.84 18.39
C ASP A 33 -3.37 17.88 17.67
N TYR A 34 -3.72 19.16 17.81
CA TYR A 34 -2.98 20.24 17.18
C TYR A 34 -1.54 20.32 17.71
N ALA A 35 -1.35 20.25 19.03
CA ALA A 35 -0.01 20.30 19.63
C ALA A 35 0.81 19.02 19.36
N ASN A 36 0.13 17.89 19.15
CA ASN A 36 0.75 16.60 18.86
C ASN A 36 0.90 16.30 17.37
N THR A 37 0.53 17.23 16.48
CA THR A 37 0.67 17.09 15.03
C THR A 37 1.77 18.01 14.52
N SER A 38 2.78 17.44 13.87
CA SER A 38 3.76 18.16 13.06
C SER A 38 3.38 17.99 11.59
N LEU A 39 3.11 19.10 10.91
CA LEU A 39 2.81 19.14 9.48
C LEU A 39 3.72 20.15 8.81
N GLN A 40 4.49 19.69 7.83
CA GLN A 40 5.22 20.53 6.89
C GLN A 40 4.73 20.19 5.49
N THR A 41 4.21 21.18 4.77
CA THR A 41 3.78 21.03 3.38
C THR A 41 4.83 21.59 2.43
N ALA A 42 4.98 21.00 1.25
CA ALA A 42 5.82 21.57 0.21
C ALA A 42 5.18 22.86 -0.33
N GLY A 43 6.01 23.87 -0.59
CA GLY A 43 5.55 25.16 -1.12
C GLY A 43 5.22 25.13 -2.61
N ALA A 44 5.64 24.09 -3.33
CA ALA A 44 5.43 23.92 -4.76
C ALA A 44 5.24 22.43 -5.10
N GLU A 45 4.58 22.18 -6.23
CA GLU A 45 4.46 20.85 -6.80
C GLU A 45 5.83 20.24 -7.10
N PRO A 46 5.94 18.90 -7.08
CA PRO A 46 7.14 18.22 -7.55
C PRO A 46 7.42 18.54 -9.00
N VAL A 47 8.71 18.58 -9.32
CA VAL A 47 9.13 18.74 -10.71
C VAL A 47 8.70 17.46 -11.42
N GLN A 48 7.85 17.60 -12.44
CA GLN A 48 7.47 16.46 -13.26
C GLN A 48 8.71 15.88 -13.91
N LEU A 49 9.00 14.62 -13.61
CA LEU A 49 10.13 13.91 -14.20
C LEU A 49 9.65 13.21 -15.47
N ILE A 50 10.35 13.49 -16.57
CA ILE A 50 10.10 12.80 -17.83
C ILE A 50 10.57 11.36 -17.66
N GLU A 51 9.71 10.41 -17.99
CA GLU A 51 10.10 9.01 -18.06
C GLU A 51 11.32 8.85 -18.96
N ALA A 52 12.38 8.28 -18.39
CA ALA A 52 13.62 8.04 -19.08
C ALA A 52 14.14 6.65 -18.72
N ASP A 53 14.98 6.12 -19.59
CA ASP A 53 15.70 4.90 -19.32
C ASP A 53 16.66 5.11 -18.14
N PRO A 54 16.73 4.16 -17.18
CA PRO A 54 17.72 4.22 -16.13
C PRO A 54 19.14 4.23 -16.70
N ALA A 55 20.08 4.85 -15.97
CA ALA A 55 21.50 4.79 -16.31
C ALA A 55 22.02 3.34 -16.22
N SER A 56 23.24 3.10 -16.70
CA SER A 56 23.96 1.86 -16.39
C SER A 56 25.47 2.15 -16.37
N PRO A 57 26.20 1.84 -15.29
CA PRO A 57 25.69 1.25 -14.04
C PRO A 57 24.79 2.22 -13.24
N VAL A 58 24.04 1.67 -12.28
CA VAL A 58 23.32 2.42 -11.24
C VAL A 58 23.88 2.07 -9.87
N ALA A 59 23.78 3.00 -8.92
CA ALA A 59 24.11 2.76 -7.52
C ALA A 59 23.02 3.31 -6.60
N ALA A 60 22.99 2.83 -5.35
CA ALA A 60 22.10 3.37 -4.33
C ALA A 60 22.39 4.87 -4.14
N ALA A 61 21.43 5.70 -4.51
CA ALA A 61 21.49 7.16 -4.38
C ALA A 61 21.21 7.57 -2.93
N TRP A 62 20.17 6.98 -2.35
CA TRP A 62 19.75 7.15 -0.97
C TRP A 62 18.82 6.01 -0.55
N GLU A 63 18.69 5.82 0.75
CA GLU A 63 17.83 4.83 1.38
C GLU A 63 17.08 5.49 2.54
N SER A 64 15.83 5.06 2.78
CA SER A 64 15.04 5.43 3.94
C SER A 64 14.38 4.19 4.50
N ALA A 65 14.44 4.03 5.83
CA ALA A 65 13.62 3.02 6.50
C ALA A 65 12.13 3.36 6.30
N THR A 66 11.30 2.35 6.15
CA THR A 66 9.84 2.48 6.07
C THR A 66 9.15 1.67 7.16
N GLY A 67 7.91 2.05 7.47
CA GLY A 67 6.90 1.18 8.04
C GLY A 67 6.38 0.18 6.99
N PRO A 68 5.34 -0.61 7.29
CA PRO A 68 4.94 -1.79 6.52
C PRO A 68 4.82 -1.58 4.99
N ALA A 69 5.06 -2.67 4.27
CA ALA A 69 5.88 -2.78 3.05
C ALA A 69 5.14 -2.68 1.70
N ASP A 70 3.81 -2.79 1.71
CA ASP A 70 3.04 -3.12 0.51
C ASP A 70 2.28 -1.95 -0.11
N ALA A 71 2.43 -0.77 0.46
CA ALA A 71 1.94 0.45 -0.18
C ALA A 71 2.71 0.75 -1.47
N HIS A 72 2.05 1.39 -2.44
CA HIS A 72 2.70 1.95 -3.61
C HIS A 72 3.53 3.16 -3.16
N PRO A 73 4.89 3.06 -3.13
CA PRO A 73 5.75 4.06 -2.54
C PRO A 73 5.90 5.31 -3.41
N VAL A 74 5.40 5.31 -4.64
CA VAL A 74 5.58 6.38 -5.61
C VAL A 74 4.22 6.90 -6.03
N GLU A 75 3.97 8.19 -5.81
CA GLU A 75 2.77 8.88 -6.28
C GLU A 75 3.10 10.36 -6.54
N ASP A 76 2.58 10.92 -7.65
CA ASP A 76 2.85 12.30 -8.09
C ASP A 76 4.34 12.68 -8.00
N PHE A 77 5.22 11.85 -8.58
CA PHE A 77 6.68 12.07 -8.60
C PHE A 77 7.32 12.24 -7.21
N THR A 78 6.66 11.76 -6.15
CA THR A 78 7.14 11.80 -4.77
C THR A 78 7.25 10.38 -4.25
N VAL A 79 8.34 10.08 -3.53
CA VAL A 79 8.47 8.82 -2.81
C VAL A 79 7.85 8.98 -1.43
N VAL A 80 6.78 8.25 -1.16
CA VAL A 80 6.06 8.26 0.10
C VAL A 80 6.60 7.17 1.01
N VAL A 81 6.94 7.54 2.24
CA VAL A 81 7.38 6.60 3.27
C VAL A 81 6.44 6.66 4.46
N GLY A 82 5.95 5.50 4.87
CA GLY A 82 5.26 5.33 6.15
C GLY A 82 6.25 5.27 7.30
N GLU A 83 5.90 5.83 8.43
CA GLU A 83 6.61 5.74 9.70
C GLU A 83 5.61 5.41 10.81
N ARG A 84 6.11 4.98 11.98
CA ARG A 84 5.27 4.64 13.14
C ARG A 84 4.20 5.68 13.47
N HIS A 85 4.51 6.95 13.28
CA HIS A 85 3.68 8.08 13.69
C HIS A 85 3.15 8.91 12.52
N GLY A 86 3.31 8.48 11.27
CA GLY A 86 2.85 9.27 10.14
C GLY A 86 3.52 8.93 8.82
N VAL A 87 3.51 9.87 7.90
CA VAL A 87 4.01 9.68 6.53
C VAL A 87 4.87 10.88 6.12
N ARG A 88 5.86 10.64 5.25
CA ARG A 88 6.67 11.69 4.62
C ARG A 88 6.65 11.53 3.10
N GLY A 89 6.75 12.65 2.40
CA GLY A 89 7.08 12.69 0.98
C GLY A 89 8.53 13.08 0.80
N ILE A 90 9.27 12.26 0.06
CA ILE A 90 10.69 12.39 -0.24
C ILE A 90 10.85 12.68 -1.72
N ASP A 91 11.75 13.60 -2.05
CA ASP A 91 12.14 13.89 -3.41
C ASP A 91 12.99 12.73 -3.99
N PRO A 92 12.55 12.04 -5.05
CA PRO A 92 13.27 10.89 -5.59
C PRO A 92 14.67 11.21 -6.08
N GLU A 93 14.91 12.42 -6.59
CA GLU A 93 16.22 12.80 -7.14
C GLU A 93 17.24 13.13 -6.05
N THR A 94 16.80 13.74 -4.95
CA THR A 94 17.72 14.26 -3.92
C THR A 94 17.72 13.45 -2.62
N GLY A 95 16.68 12.66 -2.36
CA GLY A 95 16.46 11.98 -1.08
C GLY A 95 16.09 12.93 0.06
N LEU A 96 15.81 14.21 -0.24
CA LEU A 96 15.42 15.19 0.75
C LEU A 96 13.91 15.15 0.98
N GLU A 97 13.51 15.35 2.24
CA GLU A 97 12.11 15.49 2.60
C GLU A 97 11.49 16.74 1.96
N ARG A 98 10.35 16.56 1.29
CA ARG A 98 9.53 17.63 0.71
C ARG A 98 8.44 18.08 1.69
N TRP A 99 7.79 17.10 2.32
CA TRP A 99 6.69 17.30 3.25
C TRP A 99 6.62 16.15 4.25
N HIS A 100 5.99 16.40 5.40
CA HIS A 100 5.67 15.35 6.36
C HIS A 100 4.35 15.64 7.07
N TYR A 101 3.72 14.57 7.52
CA TYR A 101 2.62 14.58 8.46
C TYR A 101 2.89 13.57 9.56
N LEU A 102 3.15 14.04 10.78
CA LEU A 102 3.52 13.20 11.93
C LEU A 102 2.62 13.53 13.13
N ARG A 103 2.23 12.49 13.87
CA ARG A 103 1.41 12.60 15.06
C ARG A 103 2.01 11.83 16.22
N SER A 104 2.50 12.53 17.23
CA SER A 104 3.08 11.90 18.42
C SER A 104 2.06 11.17 19.29
N SER A 105 0.78 11.57 19.23
CA SER A 105 -0.33 10.97 19.98
C SER A 105 -1.03 9.83 19.26
N ALA A 106 -0.64 9.50 18.02
CA ALA A 106 -1.31 8.49 17.21
C ALA A 106 -0.29 7.55 16.55
N LEU A 107 -0.68 6.31 16.34
CA LEU A 107 0.11 5.34 15.58
C LEU A 107 -0.47 5.21 14.18
N LEU A 108 0.39 5.18 13.16
CA LEU A 108 -0.02 4.80 11.82
C LEU A 108 -0.45 3.32 11.87
N CYS A 109 -1.68 3.05 11.44
CA CYS A 109 -2.18 1.70 11.26
C CYS A 109 -1.68 1.15 9.94
N ASP A 110 -2.05 1.84 8.85
CA ASP A 110 -1.60 1.53 7.50
C ASP A 110 -1.88 2.73 6.57
N TRP A 111 -1.37 2.67 5.34
CA TRP A 111 -1.50 3.72 4.34
C TRP A 111 -1.44 3.16 2.93
N THR A 112 -1.97 3.93 1.97
CA THR A 112 -1.82 3.65 0.53
C THR A 112 -1.75 4.97 -0.25
N ALA A 113 -1.28 4.93 -1.49
CA ALA A 113 -1.21 6.08 -2.37
C ALA A 113 -1.77 5.73 -3.76
N VAL A 114 -2.65 6.59 -4.27
CA VAL A 114 -3.23 6.53 -5.62
C VAL A 114 -3.94 7.86 -5.93
N ASP A 115 -4.16 8.17 -7.20
CA ASP A 115 -4.92 9.35 -7.65
C ASP A 115 -4.41 10.68 -7.06
N GLY A 116 -3.08 10.81 -6.95
CA GLY A 116 -2.40 12.00 -6.45
C GLY A 116 -2.54 12.20 -4.94
N VAL A 117 -3.02 11.21 -4.19
CA VAL A 117 -3.17 11.32 -2.73
C VAL A 117 -2.60 10.14 -1.98
N VAL A 118 -2.11 10.42 -0.77
CA VAL A 118 -1.73 9.44 0.25
C VAL A 118 -2.86 9.37 1.26
N VAL A 119 -3.51 8.21 1.36
CA VAL A 119 -4.51 7.94 2.39
C VAL A 119 -3.85 7.20 3.54
N ALA A 120 -3.91 7.78 4.74
CA ALA A 120 -3.31 7.22 5.94
C ALA A 120 -4.36 7.05 7.05
N VAL A 121 -4.32 5.91 7.73
CA VAL A 121 -5.20 5.57 8.84
C VAL A 121 -4.40 5.54 10.13
N PHE A 122 -4.96 6.16 11.17
CA PHE A 122 -4.32 6.31 12.48
C PHE A 122 -5.16 5.67 13.57
N ARG A 123 -4.45 5.23 14.62
CA ARG A 123 -4.99 4.75 15.89
C ARG A 123 -4.66 5.76 16.98
N THR A 124 -5.69 6.28 17.63
CA THR A 124 -5.57 7.11 18.85
C THR A 124 -6.01 6.39 20.12
N ASP A 125 -6.83 5.33 20.00
CA ASP A 125 -7.30 4.48 21.11
C ASP A 125 -7.15 2.98 20.79
N ALA A 126 -8.14 2.13 21.08
CA ALA A 126 -8.06 0.68 20.89
C ALA A 126 -8.10 0.23 19.42
N GLY A 127 -8.72 1.02 18.53
CA GLY A 127 -8.86 0.73 17.11
C GLY A 127 -8.30 1.85 16.23
N CYS A 128 -8.33 1.63 14.92
CA CYS A 128 -7.95 2.61 13.92
C CYS A 128 -9.18 3.50 13.65
N ASP A 129 -9.13 4.73 14.15
CA ASP A 129 -10.30 5.58 14.38
C ASP A 129 -10.27 6.90 13.60
N GLU A 130 -9.16 7.19 12.93
CA GLU A 130 -9.02 8.38 12.11
C GLU A 130 -8.41 8.04 10.76
N ALA A 131 -8.93 8.66 9.70
CA ALA A 131 -8.37 8.53 8.36
C ALA A 131 -8.25 9.92 7.72
N LEU A 132 -7.22 10.12 6.92
CA LEU A 132 -6.99 11.36 6.19
C LEU A 132 -6.36 11.08 4.84
N ALA A 133 -6.58 12.01 3.91
CA ALA A 133 -5.81 12.07 2.67
C ALA A 133 -4.93 13.31 2.65
N LEU A 134 -3.71 13.12 2.16
CA LEU A 134 -2.76 14.17 1.83
C LEU A 134 -2.54 14.17 0.33
N ASP A 135 -2.41 15.34 -0.26
CA ASP A 135 -1.89 15.50 -1.61
C ASP A 135 -0.47 14.91 -1.66
N ALA A 136 -0.21 13.98 -2.58
CA ALA A 136 1.03 13.20 -2.61
C ALA A 136 2.25 14.07 -2.98
N GLY A 137 2.07 15.10 -3.82
CA GLY A 137 3.14 16.01 -4.20
C GLY A 137 3.52 17.03 -3.11
N THR A 138 2.55 17.47 -2.31
CA THR A 138 2.72 18.62 -1.40
C THR A 138 2.47 18.34 0.07
N GLY A 139 1.85 17.22 0.43
CA GLY A 139 1.48 16.88 1.80
C GLY A 139 0.31 17.72 2.35
N LYS A 140 -0.37 18.50 1.50
CA LYS A 140 -1.54 19.28 1.92
C LYS A 140 -2.70 18.35 2.23
N ARG A 141 -3.38 18.57 3.35
CA ARG A 141 -4.57 17.78 3.70
C ARG A 141 -5.70 18.02 2.70
N VAL A 142 -6.13 16.95 2.03
CA VAL A 142 -7.26 16.94 1.11
C VAL A 142 -8.56 16.73 1.88
N TRP A 143 -8.60 15.71 2.73
CA TRP A 143 -9.73 15.44 3.61
C TRP A 143 -9.31 14.76 4.91
N TYR A 144 -10.21 14.74 5.88
CA TYR A 144 -10.07 14.07 7.16
C TYR A 144 -11.43 13.50 7.59
N ARG A 145 -11.44 12.36 8.28
CA ARG A 145 -12.63 11.80 8.89
C ARG A 145 -12.29 10.96 10.13
N ASN A 146 -13.32 10.73 10.93
CA ASN A 146 -13.31 9.63 11.86
C ASN A 146 -13.79 8.35 11.16
N VAL A 147 -13.14 7.24 11.49
CA VAL A 147 -13.48 5.88 11.08
C VAL A 147 -13.63 5.00 12.32
N ASN A 148 -14.01 3.75 12.12
CA ASN A 148 -14.04 2.76 13.19
C ASN A 148 -13.63 1.43 12.56
N LEU A 149 -12.31 1.28 12.41
CA LEU A 149 -11.65 0.14 11.82
C LEU A 149 -10.92 -0.62 12.93
N SER A 150 -10.83 -1.94 12.79
CA SER A 150 -10.06 -2.75 13.72
C SER A 150 -8.55 -2.47 13.58
N ALA A 151 -7.77 -2.87 14.58
CA ALA A 151 -6.34 -2.59 14.65
C ALA A 151 -5.50 -3.38 13.63
N ASP A 152 -6.08 -4.44 13.05
CA ASP A 152 -5.52 -5.29 11.99
C ASP A 152 -5.83 -4.78 10.57
N VAL A 153 -6.30 -3.53 10.44
CA VAL A 153 -6.64 -2.97 9.13
C VAL A 153 -5.45 -2.97 8.16
N SER A 154 -5.70 -3.47 6.95
CA SER A 154 -4.84 -3.26 5.78
C SER A 154 -5.51 -2.30 4.79
N MET A 155 -4.69 -1.44 4.20
CA MET A 155 -5.10 -0.42 3.24
C MET A 155 -4.58 -0.79 1.86
N SER A 156 -5.50 -0.85 0.91
CA SER A 156 -5.18 -1.03 -0.51
C SER A 156 -6.00 -0.06 -1.34
N SER A 157 -5.65 0.09 -2.60
CA SER A 157 -6.36 1.03 -3.47
C SER A 157 -6.29 0.65 -4.93
N THR A 158 -7.31 1.06 -5.66
CA THR A 158 -7.32 1.12 -7.12
C THR A 158 -7.71 2.55 -7.50
N ASN A 159 -7.70 2.87 -8.79
CA ASN A 159 -8.16 4.17 -9.27
C ASN A 159 -9.54 4.47 -8.66
N GLN A 160 -9.67 5.65 -8.07
CA GLN A 160 -10.85 6.22 -7.42
C GLN A 160 -11.29 5.59 -6.09
N LEU A 161 -10.75 4.44 -5.70
CA LEU A 161 -11.21 3.70 -4.53
C LEU A 161 -10.07 3.35 -3.58
N THR A 162 -10.30 3.65 -2.32
CA THR A 162 -9.48 3.17 -1.21
C THR A 162 -10.26 2.14 -0.41
N VAL A 163 -9.63 1.00 -0.18
CA VAL A 163 -10.19 -0.15 0.51
C VAL A 163 -9.48 -0.33 1.84
N ALA A 164 -10.26 -0.39 2.92
CA ALA A 164 -9.80 -0.78 4.25
C ALA A 164 -10.37 -2.16 4.55
N ALA A 165 -9.50 -3.16 4.67
CA ALA A 165 -9.88 -4.54 4.96
C ALA A 165 -9.41 -4.96 6.35
N THR A 166 -10.22 -5.75 7.05
CA THR A 166 -9.89 -6.43 8.30
C THR A 166 -10.39 -7.87 8.19
N ASP A 167 -10.04 -8.72 9.16
CA ASP A 167 -10.56 -10.09 9.25
C ASP A 167 -12.11 -10.21 9.27
N SER A 168 -12.78 -9.11 9.60
CA SER A 168 -14.19 -9.01 9.97
C SER A 168 -14.99 -8.05 9.10
N GLY A 169 -14.36 -7.37 8.15
CA GLY A 169 -15.08 -6.57 7.17
C GLY A 169 -14.20 -5.82 6.19
N VAL A 170 -14.88 -5.30 5.15
CA VAL A 170 -14.29 -4.38 4.18
C VAL A 170 -15.07 -3.07 4.22
N ALA A 171 -14.37 -1.95 4.17
CA ALA A 171 -14.94 -0.63 3.96
C ALA A 171 -14.28 0.05 2.77
N VAL A 172 -15.09 0.55 1.85
CA VAL A 172 -14.60 1.21 0.63
C VAL A 172 -15.00 2.66 0.62
N PHE A 173 -14.03 3.52 0.34
CA PHE A 173 -14.16 4.96 0.28
C PHE A 173 -13.71 5.47 -1.09
N GLY A 174 -14.30 6.58 -1.54
CA GLY A 174 -13.71 7.31 -2.66
C GLY A 174 -12.40 7.97 -2.22
N THR A 175 -11.33 7.77 -2.99
CA THR A 175 -9.97 8.18 -2.61
C THR A 175 -9.85 9.69 -2.43
N THR A 176 -10.46 10.48 -3.32
CA THR A 176 -10.37 11.95 -3.29
C THR A 176 -11.60 12.64 -2.70
N ASP A 177 -12.79 12.04 -2.82
CA ASP A 177 -14.04 12.65 -2.34
C ASP A 177 -14.46 12.21 -0.93
N ASN A 178 -13.73 11.28 -0.30
CA ASN A 178 -13.98 10.77 1.04
C ASN A 178 -15.38 10.12 1.22
N GLY A 179 -16.12 9.87 0.14
CA GLY A 179 -17.44 9.27 0.20
C GLY A 179 -17.32 7.82 0.62
N LEU A 180 -17.93 7.41 1.75
CA LEU A 180 -18.11 5.98 2.04
C LEU A 180 -19.02 5.41 0.93
N ARG A 181 -18.51 4.45 0.19
CA ARG A 181 -19.24 3.78 -0.90
C ARG A 181 -20.10 2.68 -0.33
N TRP A 182 -19.47 1.72 0.34
CA TRP A 182 -20.15 0.57 0.91
C TRP A 182 -19.29 -0.09 2.00
N ARG A 183 -19.92 -1.04 2.70
CA ARG A 183 -19.26 -1.94 3.64
C ARG A 183 -19.72 -3.36 3.39
N TYR A 184 -18.78 -4.29 3.54
CA TYR A 184 -19.03 -5.72 3.50
C TYR A 184 -18.70 -6.34 4.85
N ARG A 185 -19.52 -7.30 5.29
CA ARG A 185 -19.21 -8.16 6.43
C ARG A 185 -19.33 -9.61 5.97
N PRO A 186 -18.35 -10.47 6.28
CA PRO A 186 -18.44 -11.88 5.95
C PRO A 186 -19.59 -12.54 6.75
N PRO A 187 -20.11 -13.69 6.29
CA PRO A 187 -21.01 -14.54 7.08
C PRO A 187 -20.39 -14.91 8.44
N GLU A 188 -21.23 -15.22 9.44
CA GLU A 188 -20.78 -15.47 10.82
C GLU A 188 -19.77 -16.64 10.97
N ASP A 189 -19.76 -17.59 10.03
CA ASP A 189 -18.87 -18.76 10.02
C ASP A 189 -17.60 -18.59 9.17
N CYS A 190 -17.35 -17.36 8.69
CA CYS A 190 -16.25 -16.99 7.82
C CYS A 190 -15.48 -15.77 8.35
N SER A 191 -14.17 -15.73 8.09
CA SER A 191 -13.32 -14.55 8.22
C SER A 191 -12.74 -14.18 6.87
N ILE A 192 -12.48 -12.88 6.65
CA ILE A 192 -11.74 -12.42 5.46
C ILE A 192 -10.28 -12.79 5.63
N SER A 193 -9.70 -13.45 4.62
CA SER A 193 -8.29 -13.83 4.60
C SER A 193 -7.44 -12.96 3.69
N ASP A 194 -8.03 -12.43 2.61
CA ASP A 194 -7.36 -11.53 1.68
C ASP A 194 -8.38 -10.60 0.99
N THR A 195 -7.94 -9.42 0.58
CA THR A 195 -8.75 -8.43 -0.14
C THR A 195 -7.88 -7.60 -1.07
N LEU A 196 -8.21 -7.60 -2.36
CA LEU A 196 -7.50 -6.84 -3.37
C LEU A 196 -8.48 -6.07 -4.27
N PRO A 197 -8.44 -4.73 -4.29
CA PRO A 197 -9.14 -3.93 -5.28
C PRO A 197 -8.41 -3.94 -6.63
N GLY A 198 -9.18 -3.85 -7.71
CA GLY A 198 -8.70 -3.62 -9.06
C GLY A 198 -9.83 -3.11 -9.96
N ASP A 199 -9.54 -2.96 -11.25
CA ASP A 199 -10.50 -2.36 -12.20
C ASP A 199 -11.78 -3.20 -12.43
N VAL A 200 -11.75 -4.52 -12.18
CA VAL A 200 -12.94 -5.38 -12.30
C VAL A 200 -13.81 -5.40 -11.05
N GLY A 201 -13.29 -4.94 -9.90
CA GLY A 201 -13.98 -4.90 -8.62
C GLY A 201 -13.07 -5.09 -7.42
N VAL A 202 -13.64 -5.48 -6.29
CA VAL A 202 -12.91 -5.86 -5.07
C VAL A 202 -13.01 -7.36 -4.90
N ALA A 203 -11.89 -8.05 -5.11
CA ALA A 203 -11.80 -9.48 -4.86
C ALA A 203 -11.57 -9.72 -3.37
N VAL A 204 -12.27 -10.71 -2.80
CA VAL A 204 -12.21 -11.06 -1.38
C VAL A 204 -12.14 -12.57 -1.24
N THR A 205 -11.16 -13.08 -0.48
CA THR A 205 -11.16 -14.49 -0.05
C THR A 205 -11.71 -14.60 1.36
N LEU A 206 -12.52 -15.64 1.57
CA LEU A 206 -13.08 -15.97 2.87
C LEU A 206 -12.61 -17.35 3.30
N ASP A 207 -12.12 -17.43 4.53
CA ASP A 207 -11.85 -18.67 5.22
C ASP A 207 -13.06 -19.02 6.09
N CYS A 208 -13.85 -19.99 5.64
CA CYS A 208 -15.02 -20.48 6.36
C CYS A 208 -14.72 -21.84 7.00
N THR A 209 -15.50 -22.20 8.02
CA THR A 209 -15.30 -23.42 8.83
C THR A 209 -15.10 -24.72 8.01
N SER A 210 -15.69 -24.84 6.82
CA SER A 210 -15.63 -26.04 5.97
C SER A 210 -15.16 -25.80 4.53
N SER A 211 -14.84 -24.57 4.15
CA SER A 211 -14.48 -24.22 2.77
C SER A 211 -13.78 -22.86 2.70
N ALA A 212 -12.92 -22.67 1.70
CA ALA A 212 -12.51 -21.33 1.28
C ALA A 212 -13.43 -20.83 0.15
N ARG A 213 -13.73 -19.53 0.12
CA ARG A 213 -14.52 -18.90 -0.95
C ARG A 213 -13.76 -17.74 -1.56
N LEU A 214 -14.00 -17.50 -2.84
CA LEU A 214 -13.57 -16.31 -3.56
C LEU A 214 -14.82 -15.54 -3.98
N LEU A 215 -14.83 -14.24 -3.72
CA LEU A 215 -15.91 -13.35 -4.12
C LEU A 215 -15.33 -12.22 -4.95
N LEU A 216 -16.10 -11.78 -5.94
CA LEU A 216 -15.87 -10.49 -6.58
C LEU A 216 -17.04 -9.57 -6.26
N LEU A 217 -16.75 -8.48 -5.57
CA LEU A 217 -17.70 -7.42 -5.27
C LEU A 217 -17.53 -6.28 -6.28
N ASP A 218 -18.63 -5.64 -6.67
CA ASP A 218 -18.57 -4.41 -7.45
C ASP A 218 -17.83 -3.31 -6.67
N GLY A 219 -16.85 -2.67 -7.30
CA GLY A 219 -16.01 -1.66 -6.64
C GLY A 219 -16.79 -0.46 -6.10
N PHE A 220 -17.91 -0.07 -6.71
CA PHE A 220 -18.65 1.14 -6.34
C PHE A 220 -19.93 0.87 -5.56
N THR A 221 -20.59 -0.26 -5.79
CA THR A 221 -21.86 -0.61 -5.13
C THR A 221 -21.69 -1.64 -4.01
N GLY A 222 -20.62 -2.45 -4.05
CA GLY A 222 -20.41 -3.57 -3.14
C GLY A 222 -21.36 -4.75 -3.39
N GLU A 223 -22.12 -4.73 -4.49
CA GLU A 223 -22.95 -5.86 -4.89
C GLU A 223 -22.08 -7.04 -5.31
N GLU A 224 -22.44 -8.24 -4.88
CA GLU A 224 -21.76 -9.47 -5.29
C GLU A 224 -21.98 -9.69 -6.79
N ARG A 225 -20.88 -9.72 -7.55
CA ARG A 225 -20.92 -10.07 -8.98
C ARG A 225 -20.94 -11.57 -9.15
N TRP A 226 -20.08 -12.28 -8.42
CA TRP A 226 -20.06 -13.73 -8.37
C TRP A 226 -19.34 -14.22 -7.11
N THR A 227 -19.58 -15.49 -6.79
CA THR A 227 -18.88 -16.24 -5.76
C THR A 227 -18.46 -17.60 -6.31
N GLY A 228 -17.25 -18.04 -5.95
CA GLY A 228 -16.67 -19.32 -6.32
C GLY A 228 -16.07 -20.02 -5.10
N THR A 229 -15.92 -21.34 -5.21
CA THR A 229 -15.29 -22.15 -4.16
C THR A 229 -13.80 -22.34 -4.47
N LEU A 230 -12.97 -22.15 -3.45
CA LEU A 230 -11.55 -22.49 -3.49
C LEU A 230 -11.31 -23.81 -2.73
N PRO A 231 -10.27 -24.58 -3.10
CA PRO A 231 -9.79 -25.68 -2.26
C PRO A 231 -9.53 -25.20 -0.84
N ALA A 232 -9.74 -26.07 0.15
CA ALA A 232 -9.40 -25.75 1.54
C ALA A 232 -7.88 -25.53 1.66
N GLY A 233 -7.49 -24.40 2.25
CA GLY A 233 -6.09 -23.97 2.39
C GLY A 233 -5.98 -22.45 2.26
N ALA A 234 -4.80 -21.91 2.53
CA ALA A 234 -4.54 -20.49 2.32
C ALA A 234 -4.57 -20.16 0.82
N ALA A 235 -5.22 -19.06 0.45
CA ALA A 235 -5.23 -18.53 -0.90
C ALA A 235 -4.93 -17.05 -0.86
N GLN A 236 -4.15 -16.58 -1.84
CA GLN A 236 -3.77 -15.17 -1.99
C GLN A 236 -4.26 -14.67 -3.33
N ILE A 237 -4.85 -13.47 -3.33
CA ILE A 237 -5.28 -12.77 -4.52
C ILE A 237 -4.06 -12.06 -5.09
N LEU A 238 -3.75 -12.35 -6.34
CA LEU A 238 -2.58 -11.79 -7.02
C LEU A 238 -2.91 -10.52 -7.79
N THR A 239 -4.12 -10.45 -8.36
CA THR A 239 -4.61 -9.30 -9.14
C THR A 239 -6.13 -9.31 -9.18
N ALA A 240 -6.70 -8.11 -9.31
CA ALA A 240 -8.09 -7.87 -9.67
C ALA A 240 -8.20 -6.86 -10.84
N ASP A 241 -7.14 -6.74 -11.64
CA ASP A 241 -7.09 -5.88 -12.84
C ASP A 241 -7.24 -6.72 -14.11
N GLY A 242 -8.30 -6.47 -14.86
CA GLY A 242 -8.77 -7.20 -16.05
C GLY A 242 -9.29 -8.61 -15.75
N VAL A 243 -8.63 -9.33 -14.84
CA VAL A 243 -8.95 -10.69 -14.38
C VAL A 243 -8.81 -10.77 -12.86
N VAL A 244 -9.36 -11.82 -12.26
CA VAL A 244 -9.12 -12.18 -10.85
C VAL A 244 -8.15 -13.35 -10.82
N GLY A 245 -6.90 -13.09 -10.45
CA GLY A 245 -5.86 -14.12 -10.30
C GLY A 245 -5.73 -14.55 -8.84
N VAL A 246 -5.74 -15.84 -8.57
CA VAL A 246 -5.59 -16.40 -7.22
C VAL A 246 -4.55 -17.50 -7.20
N LEU A 247 -3.64 -17.41 -6.23
CA LEU A 247 -2.70 -18.47 -5.89
C LEU A 247 -3.19 -19.22 -4.66
N ALA A 248 -3.60 -20.47 -4.83
CA ALA A 248 -3.86 -21.36 -3.71
C ALA A 248 -2.55 -21.98 -3.24
N LEU A 249 -2.19 -21.71 -1.98
CA LEU A 249 -0.95 -22.15 -1.32
C LEU A 249 -1.09 -23.57 -0.75
N ASP A 250 -1.71 -24.48 -1.49
CA ASP A 250 -1.69 -25.90 -1.11
C ASP A 250 -0.29 -26.51 -1.30
N LEU A 251 -0.09 -27.76 -0.89
CA LEU A 251 1.22 -28.44 -0.98
C LEU A 251 1.82 -28.50 -2.39
N SER A 252 1.02 -28.22 -3.44
CA SER A 252 1.46 -28.24 -4.84
C SER A 252 1.55 -26.85 -5.46
N GLY A 253 0.92 -25.83 -4.86
CA GLY A 253 0.67 -24.54 -5.49
C GLY A 253 -0.30 -24.68 -6.68
N SER A 254 -1.40 -23.93 -6.68
CA SER A 254 -2.23 -23.84 -7.89
C SER A 254 -2.60 -22.40 -8.20
N LEU A 255 -2.31 -21.98 -9.43
CA LEU A 255 -2.70 -20.69 -9.97
C LEU A 255 -4.02 -20.87 -10.71
N ARG A 256 -5.03 -20.12 -10.30
CA ARG A 256 -6.34 -20.06 -10.96
C ARG A 256 -6.60 -18.62 -11.37
N ILE A 257 -7.04 -18.42 -12.61
CA ILE A 257 -7.40 -17.10 -13.13
C ILE A 257 -8.86 -17.16 -13.56
N PHE A 258 -9.64 -16.19 -13.10
CA PHE A 258 -11.04 -16.02 -13.44
C PHE A 258 -11.23 -14.73 -14.22
N ASP A 259 -12.16 -14.73 -15.16
CA ASP A 259 -12.62 -13.48 -15.77
C ASP A 259 -13.52 -12.69 -14.80
N ARG A 260 -13.95 -11.50 -15.23
CA ARG A 260 -14.84 -10.62 -14.46
C ARG A 260 -16.21 -11.23 -14.13
N ASP A 261 -16.62 -12.27 -14.86
CA ASP A 261 -17.91 -12.94 -14.76
C ASP A 261 -17.81 -14.26 -13.96
N GLY A 262 -16.61 -14.60 -13.47
CA GLY A 262 -16.33 -15.76 -12.61
C GLY A 262 -16.04 -17.04 -13.39
N VAL A 263 -15.83 -16.95 -14.71
CA VAL A 263 -15.42 -18.08 -15.53
C VAL A 263 -13.93 -18.32 -15.35
N GLU A 264 -13.56 -19.55 -14.98
CA GLU A 264 -12.15 -19.94 -14.88
C GLU A 264 -11.53 -20.00 -16.29
N LEU A 265 -10.53 -19.15 -16.52
CA LEU A 265 -9.76 -19.06 -17.76
C LEU A 265 -8.52 -19.95 -17.75
N VAL A 266 -7.86 -20.03 -16.59
CA VAL A 266 -6.57 -20.72 -16.41
C VAL A 266 -6.59 -21.54 -15.14
N SER A 267 -6.02 -22.74 -15.20
CA SER A 267 -5.91 -23.68 -14.08
C SER A 267 -4.58 -24.42 -14.12
N LEU A 268 -3.55 -23.79 -13.56
CA LEU A 268 -2.19 -24.33 -13.56
C LEU A 268 -1.86 -24.98 -12.22
N ARG A 269 -1.39 -26.23 -12.29
CA ARG A 269 -0.89 -27.00 -11.14
C ARG A 269 0.53 -27.45 -11.43
N GLU A 270 1.48 -26.66 -10.96
CA GLU A 270 2.90 -26.91 -11.16
C GLU A 270 3.63 -26.72 -9.83
N GLN A 271 4.46 -27.70 -9.45
CA GLN A 271 5.30 -27.63 -8.24
C GLN A 271 6.26 -26.44 -8.25
N SER A 272 6.52 -25.86 -9.42
CA SER A 272 7.37 -24.69 -9.62
C SER A 272 6.66 -23.39 -9.19
N ILE A 273 5.32 -23.36 -9.17
CA ILE A 273 4.51 -22.22 -8.71
C ILE A 273 4.28 -22.33 -7.19
N ALA A 274 5.38 -22.44 -6.44
CA ALA A 274 5.36 -22.32 -5.00
C ALA A 274 5.73 -20.88 -4.63
N ALA A 275 4.94 -20.26 -3.75
CA ALA A 275 5.30 -18.95 -3.21
C ALA A 275 6.48 -19.09 -2.24
N ASP A 276 7.51 -18.25 -2.40
CA ASP A 276 8.48 -18.03 -1.34
C ASP A 276 7.86 -17.06 -0.32
N THR A 277 7.76 -17.50 0.94
CA THR A 277 7.20 -16.71 2.05
C THR A 277 7.94 -15.39 2.33
N ARG A 278 9.09 -15.14 1.68
CA ARG A 278 9.87 -13.91 1.86
C ARG A 278 9.26 -12.68 1.21
N SER A 279 8.37 -12.83 0.23
CA SER A 279 7.71 -11.69 -0.44
C SER A 279 6.27 -12.04 -0.80
N GLU A 280 5.38 -11.06 -0.72
CA GLU A 280 3.99 -11.25 -1.13
C GLU A 280 3.91 -11.45 -2.65
N PRO A 281 3.24 -12.52 -3.11
CA PRO A 281 3.06 -12.75 -4.53
C PRO A 281 2.08 -11.73 -5.11
N ALA A 282 2.25 -11.44 -6.40
CA ALA A 282 1.37 -10.51 -7.10
C ALA A 282 1.33 -10.86 -8.58
N ALA A 283 0.35 -10.33 -9.29
CA ALA A 283 0.27 -10.45 -10.73
C ALA A 283 -0.13 -9.12 -11.38
N GLN A 284 0.36 -8.92 -12.61
CA GLN A 284 0.00 -7.78 -13.42
C GLN A 284 -0.42 -8.27 -14.81
N LEU A 285 -1.63 -7.92 -15.24
CA LEU A 285 -2.11 -8.21 -16.59
C LEU A 285 -1.62 -7.14 -17.56
N ILE A 286 -0.95 -7.56 -18.63
CA ILE A 286 -0.42 -6.67 -19.67
C ILE A 286 -0.79 -7.25 -21.03
N GLY A 287 -1.83 -6.67 -21.64
CA GLY A 287 -2.47 -7.29 -22.81
C GLY A 287 -3.08 -8.64 -22.45
N ASP A 288 -2.69 -9.70 -23.16
CA ASP A 288 -3.15 -11.07 -22.91
C ASP A 288 -2.18 -11.90 -22.03
N GLN A 289 -1.11 -11.28 -21.54
CA GLN A 289 -0.11 -11.94 -20.69
C GLN A 289 -0.25 -11.49 -19.25
N LEU A 290 -0.38 -12.45 -18.34
CA LEU A 290 -0.33 -12.24 -16.92
C LEU A 290 1.09 -12.51 -16.42
N ALA A 291 1.77 -11.46 -15.95
CA ALA A 291 3.05 -11.57 -15.30
C ALA A 291 2.83 -11.90 -13.81
N VAL A 292 3.17 -13.12 -13.40
CA VAL A 292 2.91 -13.65 -12.05
C VAL A 292 4.21 -13.78 -11.28
N PHE A 293 4.35 -13.01 -10.20
CA PHE A 293 5.47 -13.06 -9.28
C PHE A 293 5.12 -13.92 -8.06
N THR A 294 5.95 -14.91 -7.75
CA THR A 294 5.76 -15.82 -6.60
C THR A 294 6.82 -15.67 -5.51
N GLY A 295 7.45 -14.49 -5.42
CA GLY A 295 8.43 -14.18 -4.38
C GLY A 295 9.89 -14.40 -4.77
N SER A 296 10.16 -15.31 -5.71
CA SER A 296 11.52 -15.60 -6.22
C SER A 296 11.59 -15.81 -7.74
N THR A 297 10.44 -15.87 -8.38
CA THR A 297 10.30 -16.23 -9.79
C THR A 297 9.18 -15.39 -10.40
N LEU A 298 9.38 -14.98 -11.66
CA LEU A 298 8.38 -14.34 -12.49
C LEU A 298 8.00 -15.28 -13.63
N PHE A 299 6.71 -15.55 -13.75
CA PHE A 299 6.11 -16.35 -14.82
C PHE A 299 5.33 -15.43 -15.75
N ALA A 300 5.39 -15.66 -17.06
CA ALA A 300 4.35 -15.16 -17.96
C ALA A 300 3.36 -16.27 -18.28
N VAL A 301 2.11 -15.99 -18.00
CA VAL A 301 0.99 -16.89 -18.27
C VAL A 301 0.12 -16.26 -19.34
N ASN A 302 -0.11 -16.98 -20.43
CA ASN A 302 -1.05 -16.54 -21.46
C ASN A 302 -2.46 -16.95 -21.05
N VAL A 303 -3.33 -15.96 -20.83
CA VAL A 303 -4.70 -16.22 -20.32
C VAL A 303 -5.62 -16.83 -21.37
N GLN A 304 -5.22 -16.85 -22.65
CA GLN A 304 -5.99 -17.45 -23.75
C GLN A 304 -5.60 -18.90 -24.03
N THR A 305 -4.33 -19.27 -23.79
CA THR A 305 -3.82 -20.61 -24.11
C THR A 305 -3.63 -21.50 -22.89
N ASP A 306 -3.91 -20.99 -21.67
CA ASP A 306 -3.81 -21.73 -20.40
C ASP A 306 -2.41 -22.37 -20.20
N GLY A 307 -1.37 -21.56 -20.43
CA GLY A 307 0.01 -22.05 -20.42
C GLY A 307 1.03 -21.00 -19.97
N ILE A 308 2.09 -21.50 -19.33
CA ILE A 308 3.29 -20.73 -19.02
C ILE A 308 4.10 -20.58 -20.31
N GLU A 309 4.34 -19.35 -20.73
CA GLU A 309 5.12 -19.06 -21.94
C GLU A 309 6.62 -18.97 -21.64
N TRP A 310 6.97 -18.34 -20.53
CA TRP A 310 8.35 -18.21 -20.08
C TRP A 310 8.44 -18.00 -18.56
N VAL A 311 9.63 -18.24 -18.01
CA VAL A 311 9.95 -18.16 -16.58
C VAL A 311 11.32 -17.54 -16.40
N VAL A 312 11.46 -16.56 -15.50
CA VAL A 312 12.74 -15.93 -15.15
C VAL A 312 12.87 -15.73 -13.63
N PRO A 313 14.10 -15.73 -13.07
CA PRO A 313 14.32 -15.34 -11.68
C PRO A 313 13.91 -13.88 -11.45
N ALA A 314 13.29 -13.61 -10.31
CA ALA A 314 12.96 -12.24 -9.88
C ALA A 314 12.93 -12.17 -8.36
N LEU A 315 13.50 -11.14 -7.77
CA LEU A 315 13.52 -10.94 -6.31
C LEU A 315 12.56 -9.85 -5.83
N HIS A 316 11.77 -9.29 -6.75
CA HIS A 316 10.81 -8.21 -6.54
C HIS A 316 9.62 -8.37 -7.47
N ARG A 317 8.48 -7.79 -7.08
CA ARG A 317 7.38 -7.54 -8.03
C ARG A 317 7.92 -6.67 -9.17
N PRO A 318 7.69 -7.07 -10.44
CA PRO A 318 8.26 -6.36 -11.59
C PRO A 318 7.62 -4.99 -11.78
N THR A 319 8.28 -4.15 -12.56
CA THR A 319 7.71 -2.88 -13.05
C THR A 319 7.86 -2.77 -14.55
N LEU A 320 6.94 -2.07 -15.21
CA LEU A 320 7.01 -1.84 -16.65
C LEU A 320 8.14 -0.88 -17.02
N LEU A 321 8.92 -1.26 -18.03
CA LEU A 321 9.92 -0.41 -18.67
C LEU A 321 9.78 -0.59 -20.18
N GLY A 322 9.21 0.41 -20.86
CA GLY A 322 8.97 0.35 -22.31
C GLY A 322 8.19 -0.92 -22.71
N PRO A 323 8.73 -1.79 -23.59
CA PRO A 323 8.06 -3.02 -24.03
C PRO A 323 8.27 -4.23 -23.10
N GLY A 324 8.96 -4.07 -21.97
CA GLY A 324 9.39 -5.17 -21.12
C GLY A 324 9.10 -4.96 -19.64
N LEU A 325 9.42 -5.99 -18.86
CA LEU A 325 9.36 -6.00 -17.41
C LEU A 325 10.76 -5.92 -16.83
N LEU A 326 10.98 -4.96 -15.94
CA LEU A 326 12.19 -4.83 -15.17
C LEU A 326 12.08 -5.66 -13.90
N VAL A 327 13.07 -6.51 -13.65
CA VAL A 327 13.22 -7.31 -12.43
C VAL A 327 14.65 -7.16 -11.90
N TYR A 328 14.87 -7.54 -10.64
CA TYR A 328 16.20 -7.74 -10.10
C TYR A 328 16.49 -9.24 -9.96
N ASP A 329 17.59 -9.71 -10.56
CA ASP A 329 17.95 -11.14 -10.59
C ASP A 329 18.83 -11.59 -9.41
N GLY A 330 19.17 -10.65 -8.51
CA GLY A 330 20.11 -10.86 -7.41
C GLY A 330 21.50 -10.28 -7.66
N THR A 331 21.79 -9.86 -8.89
CA THR A 331 23.04 -9.19 -9.27
C THR A 331 22.76 -7.84 -9.91
N ASP A 332 21.92 -7.81 -10.94
CA ASP A 332 21.64 -6.63 -11.74
C ASP A 332 20.12 -6.46 -11.94
N PHE A 333 19.72 -5.26 -12.36
CA PHE A 333 18.37 -5.10 -12.91
C PHE A 333 18.35 -5.58 -14.37
N VAL A 334 17.37 -6.42 -14.71
CA VAL A 334 17.25 -7.04 -16.03
C VAL A 334 15.86 -6.75 -16.59
N GLN A 335 15.82 -6.22 -17.79
CA GLN A 335 14.60 -5.99 -18.53
C GLN A 335 14.34 -7.20 -19.44
N HIS A 336 13.23 -7.88 -19.23
CA HIS A 336 12.78 -8.98 -20.07
C HIS A 336 11.68 -8.52 -21.02
N ASP A 337 11.74 -8.96 -22.26
CA ASP A 337 10.67 -8.82 -23.24
C ASP A 337 9.43 -9.52 -22.71
N LEU A 338 8.32 -8.78 -22.64
CA LEU A 338 7.09 -9.29 -22.05
C LEU A 338 6.56 -10.51 -22.82
N THR A 339 6.70 -10.51 -24.15
CA THR A 339 6.15 -11.58 -24.99
C THR A 339 7.00 -12.85 -24.93
N THR A 340 8.32 -12.70 -25.01
CA THR A 340 9.24 -13.84 -25.23
C THR A 340 10.06 -14.24 -24.01
N GLY A 341 10.11 -13.40 -22.98
CA GLY A 341 10.99 -13.56 -21.81
C GLY A 341 12.47 -13.31 -22.14
N ALA A 342 12.81 -12.97 -23.39
CA ALA A 342 14.18 -12.69 -23.79
C ALA A 342 14.71 -11.46 -23.06
N GLU A 343 15.97 -11.53 -22.60
CA GLU A 343 16.65 -10.36 -22.04
C GLU A 343 16.79 -9.28 -23.12
N LEU A 344 16.19 -8.11 -22.88
CA LEU A 344 16.30 -6.94 -23.75
C LEU A 344 17.49 -6.08 -23.35
N ARG A 345 17.69 -5.93 -22.03
CA ARG A 345 18.67 -5.02 -21.46
C ARG A 345 19.04 -5.46 -20.05
N ARG A 346 20.30 -5.16 -19.68
CA ARG A 346 20.82 -5.28 -18.32
C ARG A 346 21.33 -3.94 -17.83
N ILE A 347 21.07 -3.65 -16.56
CA ILE A 347 21.48 -2.44 -15.86
C ILE A 347 22.32 -2.87 -14.66
N SER A 348 23.63 -2.70 -14.79
CA SER A 348 24.56 -3.12 -13.74
C SER A 348 24.35 -2.36 -12.43
N VAL A 349 24.38 -3.08 -11.31
CA VAL A 349 24.30 -2.49 -9.96
C VAL A 349 25.70 -2.37 -9.35
N GLU A 350 26.03 -1.17 -8.86
CA GLU A 350 27.25 -0.90 -8.11
C GLU A 350 26.96 -0.58 -6.64
N GLY A 351 27.86 -1.02 -5.77
CA GLY A 351 27.77 -0.73 -4.33
C GLY A 351 26.79 -1.66 -3.60
N SER A 352 25.85 -1.07 -2.86
CA SER A 352 24.88 -1.81 -2.05
C SER A 352 23.82 -2.48 -2.93
N PRO A 353 23.61 -3.81 -2.83
CA PRO A 353 22.57 -4.48 -3.59
C PRO A 353 21.17 -4.04 -3.14
N PRO A 354 20.18 -4.00 -4.04
CA PRO A 354 18.78 -3.78 -3.71
C PRO A 354 18.33 -4.67 -2.55
N PRO A 355 17.58 -4.12 -1.56
CA PRO A 355 16.95 -4.94 -0.55
C PRO A 355 15.98 -5.90 -1.22
N ILE A 356 15.92 -7.16 -0.79
CA ILE A 356 15.08 -8.19 -1.43
C ILE A 356 13.64 -8.07 -0.95
N GLY A 357 12.68 -8.37 -1.84
CA GLY A 357 11.26 -8.37 -1.55
C GLY A 357 10.59 -7.02 -1.77
N GLY A 358 9.26 -7.03 -1.75
CA GLY A 358 8.42 -5.89 -2.14
C GLY A 358 8.39 -5.68 -3.66
N ARG A 359 8.51 -4.44 -4.13
CA ARG A 359 8.28 -4.07 -5.54
C ARG A 359 9.30 -3.10 -6.10
N LEU A 360 9.36 -3.09 -7.42
CA LEU A 360 10.01 -2.04 -8.19
C LEU A 360 8.98 -1.02 -8.66
N ASP A 361 9.35 0.25 -8.65
CA ASP A 361 8.64 1.35 -9.30
C ASP A 361 9.65 2.27 -10.01
N ARG A 362 9.14 3.22 -10.79
CA ARG A 362 9.97 4.15 -11.57
C ARG A 362 9.53 5.58 -11.36
N VAL A 363 10.52 6.47 -11.24
CA VAL A 363 10.31 7.92 -11.22
C VAL A 363 11.39 8.59 -12.06
N GLY A 364 11.01 9.13 -13.21
CA GLY A 364 11.97 9.62 -14.20
C GLY A 364 12.87 8.50 -14.70
N ALA A 365 14.18 8.64 -14.46
CA ALA A 365 15.20 7.61 -14.73
C ALA A 365 15.53 6.73 -13.51
N ALA A 366 15.03 7.08 -12.33
CA ALA A 366 15.36 6.38 -11.10
C ALA A 366 14.54 5.10 -10.94
N ILE A 367 15.17 4.06 -10.41
CA ILE A 367 14.52 2.82 -9.99
C ILE A 367 14.27 2.93 -8.49
N VAL A 368 13.00 2.85 -8.08
CA VAL A 368 12.60 2.85 -6.68
C VAL A 368 12.35 1.40 -6.27
N VAL A 369 13.01 0.96 -5.22
CA VAL A 369 12.84 -0.38 -4.64
C VAL A 369 12.17 -0.19 -3.30
N SER A 370 10.95 -0.67 -3.11
CA SER A 370 10.35 -0.79 -1.78
C SER A 370 10.39 -2.23 -1.31
N SER A 371 10.71 -2.40 -0.04
CA SER A 371 10.73 -3.68 0.66
C SER A 371 10.17 -3.52 2.08
N PRO A 372 10.00 -4.62 2.84
CA PRO A 372 9.59 -4.54 4.24
C PRO A 372 10.55 -3.78 5.15
N ASP A 373 11.80 -3.62 4.74
CA ASP A 373 12.84 -2.97 5.53
C ASP A 373 13.01 -1.48 5.19
N GLY A 374 12.50 -1.03 4.04
CA GLY A 374 12.72 0.33 3.58
C GLY A 374 12.41 0.59 2.12
N VAL A 375 12.72 1.81 1.71
CA VAL A 375 12.77 2.24 0.31
C VAL A 375 14.19 2.64 -0.03
N ALA A 376 14.68 2.18 -1.17
CA ALA A 376 15.96 2.54 -1.74
C ALA A 376 15.76 3.07 -3.16
N VAL A 377 16.52 4.09 -3.54
CA VAL A 377 16.48 4.65 -4.90
C VAL A 377 17.82 4.44 -5.58
N TYR A 378 17.78 3.89 -6.79
CA TYR A 378 18.95 3.58 -7.62
C TYR A 378 18.98 4.47 -8.87
N ARG A 379 20.16 5.03 -9.18
CA ARG A 379 20.37 5.89 -10.35
C ARG A 379 21.79 5.86 -10.88
#